data_AF-X1KJY3-F1
#
_entry.id   AF-X1KJY3-F1
#
_cell.length_a   1.000
_cell.length_b   1.000
_cell.length_c   1.000
_cell.angle_alpha   90.00
_cell.angle_beta   90.00
_cell.angle_gamma   90.00
#
_symmetry.space_group_name_H-M   'P 1'
#
loop_
_entity.id
_entity.type
_entity.pdbx_description
1 polymer ?
#
loop_
_entity_poly.entity_id
_entity_poly.type
_entity_poly.pdbx_seq_one_letter_code
_entity_poly.pdbx_strand_id
1 'polypeptide(L)'
;MHEILKEKNLGFAMSSILLMIIAGCIIYVLVIPIVQQDMGWGTKGVGGLAAAGALGLLVGAYFVGVFGHHFDLKNIILACFIVLGGALAIFPFLNNILLFLLVIFIGGIAMSPVFIGQDTLIHHHADEFIRGRMFSIRDWILNCSFVVGALIIGFLATLMKKDFIFIISGIV
;
A
#
# COMPACT_ATOMS: atom_id res chain seq x y z
N MET A 1 -23.94 1.63 -7.68
CA MET A 1 -22.89 0.58 -7.63
C MET A 1 -22.70 -0.11 -8.97
N HIS A 2 -23.78 -0.59 -9.63
CA HIS A 2 -23.67 -1.38 -10.86
C HIS A 2 -23.13 -0.62 -12.09
N GLU A 3 -23.32 0.71 -12.18
CA GLU A 3 -22.73 1.54 -13.24
C GLU A 3 -21.24 1.87 -13.04
N ILE A 4 -20.77 1.93 -11.78
CA ILE A 4 -19.37 2.29 -11.45
C ILE A 4 -18.38 1.21 -11.93
N LEU A 5 -18.81 -0.05 -11.94
CA LEU A 5 -18.04 -1.20 -12.43
C LEU A 5 -18.07 -1.36 -13.96
N LYS A 6 -18.93 -0.61 -14.66
CA LYS A 6 -19.06 -0.68 -16.12
C LYS A 6 -17.92 0.07 -16.80
N GLU A 7 -17.47 1.16 -16.19
CA GLU A 7 -16.27 1.89 -16.60
C GLU A 7 -15.01 1.18 -16.12
N LYS A 8 -14.28 0.58 -17.07
CA LYS A 8 -13.10 -0.26 -16.78
C LYS A 8 -12.04 0.46 -15.94
N ASN A 9 -11.92 1.77 -16.12
CA ASN A 9 -10.92 2.59 -15.43
C ASN A 9 -11.29 2.88 -13.98
N LEU A 10 -12.59 3.15 -13.72
CA LEU A 10 -13.12 3.30 -12.38
C LEU A 10 -13.10 1.97 -11.63
N GLY A 11 -13.54 0.89 -12.27
CA GLY A 11 -13.48 -0.45 -11.69
C GLY A 11 -12.06 -0.85 -11.28
N PHE A 12 -11.06 -0.57 -12.13
CA PHE A 12 -9.65 -0.81 -11.83
C PHE A 12 -9.14 0.02 -10.64
N ALA A 13 -9.43 1.33 -10.62
CA ALA A 13 -9.05 2.18 -9.50
C ALA A 13 -9.65 1.67 -8.19
N MET A 14 -10.94 1.33 -8.19
CA MET A 14 -11.64 0.83 -7.01
C MET A 14 -11.14 -0.54 -6.54
N SER A 15 -10.84 -1.48 -7.46
CA SER A 15 -10.32 -2.80 -7.08
C SER A 15 -8.88 -2.74 -6.57
N SER A 16 -8.05 -1.87 -7.15
CA SER A 16 -6.65 -1.70 -6.73
C SER A 16 -6.51 -1.25 -5.27
N ILE A 17 -7.51 -0.56 -4.72
CA ILE A 17 -7.55 -0.17 -3.31
C ILE A 17 -7.48 -1.41 -2.40
N LEU A 18 -8.18 -2.50 -2.76
CA LEU A 18 -8.21 -3.71 -1.94
C LEU A 18 -6.84 -4.38 -1.86
N LEU A 19 -6.11 -4.45 -2.98
CA LEU A 19 -4.74 -4.97 -3.02
C LEU A 19 -3.80 -4.12 -2.16
N MET A 20 -3.92 -2.79 -2.27
CA MET A 20 -3.12 -1.84 -1.50
C MET A 20 -3.31 -2.00 0.02
N ILE A 21 -4.52 -2.33 0.46
CA ILE A 21 -4.84 -2.50 1.88
C ILE A 21 -4.13 -3.71 2.48
N ILE A 22 -3.97 -4.80 1.73
CA ILE A 22 -3.26 -6.00 2.20
C ILE A 22 -1.84 -5.60 2.65
N ALA A 23 -1.12 -4.85 1.81
CA ALA A 23 0.20 -4.35 2.14
C ALA A 23 0.19 -3.43 3.37
N GLY A 24 -0.76 -2.50 3.44
CA GLY A 24 -0.91 -1.58 4.57
C GLY A 24 -1.17 -2.29 5.91
N CYS A 25 -2.09 -3.26 5.93
CA CYS A 25 -2.43 -4.01 7.14
C CYS A 25 -1.20 -4.76 7.69
N ILE A 26 -0.41 -5.37 6.82
CA ILE A 26 0.77 -6.16 7.22
C ILE A 26 1.85 -5.27 7.82
N ILE A 27 2.10 -4.10 7.22
CA ILE A 27 3.06 -3.13 7.75
C ILE A 27 2.63 -2.70 9.15
N TYR A 28 1.37 -2.32 9.33
CA TYR A 28 0.89 -1.86 10.64
C TYR A 28 0.86 -2.96 11.70
N VAL A 29 0.41 -4.17 11.34
CA VAL A 29 0.17 -5.25 12.31
C VAL A 29 1.43 -6.06 12.61
N LEU A 30 2.32 -6.27 11.63
CA LEU A 30 3.50 -7.12 11.79
C LEU A 30 4.79 -6.30 11.89
N VAL A 31 5.03 -5.37 10.96
CA VAL A 31 6.31 -4.68 10.86
C VAL A 31 6.57 -3.78 12.06
N ILE A 32 5.56 -3.03 12.50
CA ILE A 32 5.70 -2.12 13.64
C ILE A 32 6.08 -2.88 14.92
N PRO A 33 5.36 -3.94 15.35
CA PRO A 33 5.78 -4.73 16.52
C PRO A 33 7.14 -5.42 16.34
N ILE A 34 7.48 -5.90 15.14
CA ILE A 34 8.80 -6.51 14.89
C ILE A 34 9.92 -5.50 15.18
N VAL A 35 9.84 -4.29 14.63
CA VAL A 35 10.88 -3.28 14.83
C VAL A 35 10.86 -2.74 16.26
N GLN A 36 9.67 -2.51 16.83
CA GLN A 36 9.53 -1.92 18.15
C GLN A 36 9.91 -2.89 19.27
N GLN A 37 9.43 -4.13 19.21
CA GLN A 37 9.53 -5.13 20.28
C GLN A 37 10.59 -6.18 19.97
N ASP A 38 10.49 -6.89 18.83
CA ASP A 38 11.37 -8.02 18.52
C ASP A 38 12.83 -7.57 18.29
N MET A 39 13.04 -6.42 17.62
CA MET A 39 14.37 -5.85 17.38
C MET A 39 14.82 -4.86 18.48
N GLY A 40 13.96 -4.52 19.43
CA GLY A 40 14.29 -3.64 20.57
C GLY A 40 14.56 -2.16 20.25
N TRP A 41 14.19 -1.66 19.06
CA TRP A 41 14.40 -0.25 18.69
C TRP A 41 13.38 0.71 19.31
N GLY A 42 12.34 0.18 19.96
CA GLY A 42 11.30 0.97 20.59
C GLY A 42 10.59 1.91 19.61
N THR A 43 10.05 3.02 20.12
CA THR A 43 9.34 4.01 19.29
C THR A 43 10.25 4.79 18.35
N LYS A 44 11.56 4.85 18.63
CA LYS A 44 12.55 5.48 17.73
C LYS A 44 12.64 4.73 16.41
N GLY A 45 12.65 3.40 16.44
CA GLY A 45 12.64 2.56 15.23
C GLY A 45 11.40 2.80 14.39
N VAL A 46 10.22 2.85 15.02
CA VAL A 46 8.95 3.13 14.35
C VAL A 46 8.93 4.52 13.72
N GLY A 47 9.44 5.53 14.43
CA GLY A 47 9.60 6.88 13.87
C GLY A 47 10.52 6.89 12.64
N GLY A 48 11.60 6.10 12.68
CA GLY A 48 12.48 5.89 11.53
C GLY A 48 11.77 5.25 10.33
N LEU A 49 10.97 4.21 10.55
CA LEU A 49 10.15 3.59 9.48
C LEU A 49 9.17 4.60 8.88
N ALA A 50 8.47 5.36 9.72
CA ALA A 50 7.53 6.38 9.27
C ALA A 50 8.23 7.46 8.44
N ALA A 51 9.40 7.93 8.88
CA ALA A 51 10.20 8.91 8.14
C ALA A 51 10.70 8.35 6.80
N ALA A 52 11.21 7.11 6.78
CA ALA A 52 11.66 6.46 5.56
C ALA A 52 10.50 6.27 4.56
N GLY A 53 9.33 5.82 5.03
CA GLY A 53 8.14 5.66 4.20
C GLY A 53 7.64 7.01 3.65
N ALA A 54 7.60 8.05 4.49
CA ALA A 54 7.20 9.39 4.08
C ALA A 54 8.16 10.00 3.05
N LEU A 55 9.49 9.85 3.25
CA LEU A 55 10.49 10.27 2.26
C LEU A 55 10.33 9.49 0.95
N GLY A 56 10.07 8.19 1.02
CA GLY A 56 9.79 7.36 -0.14
C GLY A 56 8.57 7.87 -0.90
N LEU A 57 7.47 8.16 -0.20
CA LEU A 57 6.25 8.73 -0.79
C LEU A 57 6.53 10.06 -1.52
N LEU A 58 7.32 10.95 -0.92
CA LEU A 58 7.70 12.23 -1.56
C LEU A 58 8.49 12.00 -2.84
N VAL A 59 9.46 11.08 -2.82
CA VAL A 59 10.26 10.74 -3.99
C VAL A 59 9.38 10.11 -5.08
N GLY A 60 8.50 9.17 -4.72
CA GLY A 60 7.54 8.56 -5.65
C GLY A 60 6.61 9.59 -6.29
N ALA A 61 6.08 10.52 -5.49
CA ALA A 61 5.21 11.58 -5.97
C ALA A 61 5.93 12.51 -6.96
N TYR A 62 7.18 12.85 -6.67
CA TYR A 62 8.03 13.63 -7.57
C TYR A 62 8.23 12.91 -8.91
N PHE A 63 8.58 11.62 -8.90
CA PHE A 63 8.75 10.84 -10.12
C PHE A 63 7.47 10.79 -10.96
N VAL A 64 6.31 10.58 -10.34
CA VAL A 64 5.03 10.56 -11.05
C VAL A 64 4.66 11.94 -11.59
N GLY A 65 4.90 13.01 -10.84
CA GLY A 65 4.64 14.37 -11.31
C GLY A 65 5.45 14.75 -12.55
N VAL A 66 6.72 14.34 -12.59
CA VAL A 66 7.63 14.64 -13.72
C VAL A 66 7.40 13.70 -14.90
N PHE A 67 7.35 12.38 -14.65
CA PHE A 67 7.39 11.38 -15.71
C PHE A 67 6.04 10.70 -15.99
N GLY A 68 5.09 10.78 -15.07
CA GLY A 68 3.83 10.03 -15.12
C GLY A 68 2.97 10.31 -16.36
N HIS A 69 3.08 11.50 -16.96
CA HIS A 69 2.37 11.87 -18.18
C HIS A 69 2.77 11.04 -19.42
N HIS A 70 3.96 10.42 -19.40
CA HIS A 70 4.47 9.65 -20.55
C HIS A 70 4.06 8.17 -20.54
N PHE A 71 3.47 7.68 -19.45
CA PHE A 71 3.19 6.27 -19.24
C PHE A 71 1.72 6.02 -18.98
N ASP A 72 1.24 4.82 -19.32
CA ASP A 72 -0.11 4.39 -18.91
C ASP A 72 -0.13 4.21 -17.39
N LEU A 73 -1.00 4.98 -16.75
CA LEU A 73 -1.15 5.03 -15.30
C LEU A 73 -1.49 3.66 -14.71
N LYS A 74 -2.25 2.81 -15.41
CA LYS A 74 -2.57 1.46 -14.93
C LYS A 74 -1.33 0.57 -14.93
N ASN A 75 -0.49 0.68 -15.95
CA ASN A 75 0.75 -0.08 -16.02
C ASN A 75 1.73 0.36 -14.93
N ILE A 76 1.78 1.66 -14.61
CA ILE A 76 2.53 2.17 -13.45
C ILE A 76 2.00 1.55 -12.16
N ILE A 77 0.68 1.57 -11.94
CA ILE A 77 0.05 1.00 -10.74
C ILE A 77 0.38 -0.49 -10.61
N LEU A 78 0.27 -1.27 -11.69
CA LEU A 78 0.59 -2.70 -11.69
C LEU A 78 2.08 -2.96 -11.39
N ALA A 79 2.98 -2.19 -12.01
CA ALA A 79 4.41 -2.29 -11.72
C ALA A 79 4.72 -1.96 -10.25
N CYS A 80 4.05 -0.96 -9.69
CA CYS A 80 4.19 -0.62 -8.27
C CYS A 80 3.69 -1.73 -7.35
N PHE A 81 2.60 -2.42 -7.69
CA PHE A 81 2.16 -3.58 -6.93
C PHE A 81 3.17 -4.72 -6.95
N ILE A 82 3.85 -4.96 -8.07
CA ILE A 82 4.93 -5.96 -8.13
C ILE A 82 6.06 -5.58 -7.15
N VAL A 83 6.43 -4.29 -7.10
CA VAL A 83 7.45 -3.79 -6.15
C VAL A 83 6.97 -3.93 -4.70
N LEU A 84 5.72 -3.58 -4.40
CA LEU A 84 5.14 -3.72 -3.06
C LEU A 84 5.06 -5.19 -2.61
N GLY A 85 4.58 -6.08 -3.48
CA GLY A 85 4.54 -7.53 -3.21
C GLY A 85 5.93 -8.11 -2.99
N GLY A 86 6.91 -7.73 -3.82
CA GLY A 86 8.31 -8.09 -3.63
C GLY A 86 8.90 -7.57 -2.31
N ALA A 87 8.57 -6.33 -1.93
CA ALA A 87 8.98 -5.75 -0.66
C ALA A 87 8.40 -6.51 0.55
N LEU A 88 7.16 -7.01 0.46
CA LEU A 88 6.56 -7.86 1.49
C LEU A 88 7.21 -9.25 1.52
N ALA A 89 7.46 -9.86 0.35
CA ALA A 89 8.05 -11.19 0.25
C ALA A 89 9.50 -11.22 0.77
N ILE A 90 10.27 -10.13 0.60
CA ILE A 90 11.66 -10.06 1.08
C ILE A 90 11.75 -9.76 2.58
N PHE A 91 10.68 -9.23 3.17
CA PHE A 91 10.65 -8.73 4.54
C PHE A 91 11.11 -9.74 5.62
N PRO A 92 10.71 -11.03 5.57
CA PRO A 92 11.14 -12.04 6.55
C PRO A 92 12.64 -12.31 6.57
N PHE A 93 13.34 -12.01 5.48
CA PHE A 93 14.78 -12.27 5.35
C PHE A 93 15.64 -11.12 5.85
N LEU A 94 15.01 -10.01 6.23
CA LEU A 94 15.71 -8.83 6.73
C LEU A 94 16.10 -9.03 8.19
N ASN A 95 17.38 -8.85 8.51
CA ASN A 95 17.91 -8.97 9.87
C ASN A 95 18.50 -7.65 10.41
N ASN A 96 18.42 -6.57 9.63
CA ASN A 96 19.04 -5.30 9.95
C ASN A 96 18.04 -4.15 9.76
N ILE A 97 17.97 -3.25 10.74
CA ILE A 97 17.09 -2.08 10.72
C ILE A 97 17.31 -1.20 9.47
N LEU A 98 18.55 -1.06 9.00
CA LEU A 98 18.87 -0.28 7.79
C LEU A 98 18.19 -0.89 6.56
N LEU A 99 18.11 -2.22 6.49
CA LEU A 99 17.42 -2.91 5.41
C LEU A 99 15.90 -2.73 5.52
N PHE A 100 15.34 -2.75 6.73
CA PHE A 100 13.92 -2.44 6.94
C PHE A 100 13.59 -1.01 6.47
N LEU A 101 14.41 -0.03 6.85
CA LEU A 101 14.24 1.35 6.43
C LEU A 101 14.33 1.49 4.91
N LEU A 102 15.29 0.80 4.28
CA LEU A 102 15.45 0.80 2.82
C LEU A 102 14.24 0.18 2.12
N VAL A 103 13.76 -0.97 2.59
CA VAL A 103 12.59 -1.64 1.99
C VAL A 103 11.32 -0.82 2.19
N ILE A 104 11.12 -0.19 3.35
CA ILE A 104 10.00 0.73 3.60
C ILE A 104 10.11 2.00 2.74
N PHE A 105 11.32 2.53 2.53
CA PHE A 105 11.55 3.66 1.62
C PHE A 105 11.18 3.30 0.17
N ILE A 106 11.63 2.15 -0.33
CA ILE A 106 11.25 1.64 -1.66
C ILE A 106 9.74 1.41 -1.75
N GLY A 107 9.14 0.83 -0.70
CA GLY A 107 7.70 0.66 -0.59
C GLY A 107 6.96 2.00 -0.67
N GLY A 108 7.45 3.03 0.01
CA GLY A 108 6.92 4.40 -0.10
C GLY A 108 7.00 4.95 -1.53
N ILE A 109 8.12 4.76 -2.22
CA ILE A 109 8.29 5.18 -3.63
C ILE A 109 7.23 4.52 -4.52
N ALA A 110 6.98 3.23 -4.33
CA ALA A 110 5.98 2.49 -5.12
C ALA A 110 4.54 2.83 -4.73
N MET A 111 4.29 3.11 -3.45
CA MET A 111 2.95 3.37 -2.92
C MET A 111 2.38 4.71 -3.42
N SER A 112 3.21 5.74 -3.55
CA SER A 112 2.75 7.07 -3.99
C SER A 112 2.10 7.06 -5.39
N PRO A 113 2.72 6.48 -6.45
CA PRO A 113 2.09 6.31 -7.75
C PRO A 113 0.76 5.56 -7.72
N VAL A 114 0.59 4.62 -6.80
CA VAL A 114 -0.69 3.90 -6.64
C VAL A 114 -1.78 4.86 -6.16
N PHE A 115 -1.51 5.66 -5.12
CA PHE A 115 -2.46 6.67 -4.62
C PHE A 115 -2.79 7.72 -5.67
N ILE A 116 -1.75 8.35 -6.26
CA ILE A 116 -1.92 9.39 -7.29
C ILE A 116 -2.68 8.82 -8.48
N GLY A 117 -2.35 7.59 -8.89
CA GLY A 117 -2.97 6.94 -10.02
C GLY A 117 -4.45 6.63 -9.79
N GLN A 118 -4.81 6.13 -8.60
CA GLN A 118 -6.20 5.93 -8.21
C GLN A 118 -6.99 7.25 -8.22
N ASP A 119 -6.44 8.29 -7.61
CA ASP A 119 -7.09 9.60 -7.54
C ASP A 119 -7.30 10.19 -8.92
N THR A 120 -6.29 10.10 -9.78
CA THR A 120 -6.33 10.59 -11.16
C THR A 120 -7.34 9.83 -12.00
N LEU A 121 -7.40 8.49 -11.88
CA LEU A 121 -8.38 7.67 -12.60
C LEU A 121 -9.82 8.02 -12.19
N ILE A 122 -10.06 8.18 -10.88
CA ILE A 122 -11.37 8.60 -10.37
C ILE A 122 -11.70 10.02 -10.85
N HIS A 123 -10.75 10.95 -10.77
CA HIS A 123 -10.94 12.33 -11.23
C HIS A 123 -11.25 12.42 -12.72
N HIS A 124 -10.56 11.65 -13.57
CA HIS A 124 -10.75 11.72 -15.02
C HIS A 124 -12.01 11.02 -15.51
N HIS A 125 -12.44 9.93 -14.86
CA HIS A 125 -13.51 9.07 -15.38
C HIS A 125 -14.82 9.16 -14.60
N ALA A 126 -14.82 9.67 -13.36
CA ALA A 126 -16.07 9.90 -12.64
C ALA A 126 -16.74 11.20 -13.10
N ASP A 127 -18.04 11.11 -13.38
CA ASP A 127 -18.89 12.27 -13.63
C ASP A 127 -18.79 13.26 -12.48
N GLU A 128 -18.72 14.55 -12.82
CA GLU A 128 -18.53 15.64 -11.87
C GLU A 128 -19.55 15.63 -10.72
N PHE A 129 -20.81 15.27 -11.03
CA PHE A 129 -21.90 15.21 -10.05
C PHE A 129 -21.73 14.11 -8.98
N ILE A 130 -21.06 12.99 -9.32
CA ILE A 130 -20.87 11.86 -8.39
C ILE A 130 -19.42 11.72 -7.91
N ARG A 131 -18.49 12.51 -8.44
CA ARG A 131 -17.06 12.41 -8.13
C ARG A 131 -16.76 12.51 -6.65
N GLY A 132 -17.39 13.47 -5.94
CA GLY A 132 -17.25 13.60 -4.49
C GLY A 132 -17.70 12.33 -3.74
N ARG A 133 -18.80 11.72 -4.19
CA ARG A 133 -19.30 10.45 -3.62
C ARG A 133 -18.37 9.28 -3.91
N MET A 134 -17.71 9.26 -5.07
CA MET A 134 -16.71 8.24 -5.41
C MET A 134 -15.51 8.29 -4.47
N PHE A 135 -14.98 9.48 -4.19
CA PHE A 135 -13.91 9.63 -3.19
C PHE A 135 -14.37 9.21 -1.80
N SER A 136 -15.56 9.63 -1.36
CA SER A 136 -16.10 9.21 -0.06
C SER A 136 -16.27 7.69 0.04
N ILE A 137 -16.80 7.02 -0.99
CA ILE A 137 -16.97 5.56 -1.02
C ILE A 137 -15.60 4.87 -1.02
N ARG A 138 -14.64 5.38 -1.79
CA ARG A 138 -13.25 4.89 -1.78
C ARG A 138 -12.67 4.95 -0.37
N ASP A 139 -12.76 6.08 0.32
CA ASP A 139 -12.18 6.24 1.64
C ASP A 139 -12.88 5.35 2.68
N TRP A 140 -14.21 5.19 2.56
CA TRP A 140 -14.96 4.24 3.38
C TRP A 140 -14.48 2.80 3.17
N ILE A 141 -14.36 2.36 1.91
CA ILE A 141 -13.84 1.02 1.59
C ILE A 141 -12.43 0.87 2.15
N LEU A 142 -11.57 1.87 1.96
CA LEU A 142 -10.19 1.84 2.45
C LEU A 142 -10.13 1.63 3.95
N ASN A 143 -10.83 2.45 4.73
CA ASN A 143 -10.80 2.38 6.19
C ASN A 143 -11.48 1.11 6.72
N CYS A 144 -12.65 0.75 6.18
CA CYS A 144 -13.34 -0.47 6.61
C CYS A 144 -12.54 -1.73 6.31
N SER A 145 -12.01 -1.84 5.09
CA SER A 145 -11.17 -2.98 4.70
C SER A 145 -9.85 -2.99 5.46
N PHE A 146 -9.28 -1.84 5.82
CA PHE A 146 -8.10 -1.79 6.69
C PHE A 146 -8.39 -2.34 8.09
N VAL A 147 -9.50 -1.94 8.72
CA VAL A 147 -9.88 -2.45 10.05
C VAL A 147 -10.12 -3.96 10.01
N VAL A 148 -10.91 -4.43 9.04
CA VAL A 148 -11.20 -5.87 8.87
C VAL A 148 -9.92 -6.65 8.55
N GLY A 149 -9.11 -6.15 7.63
CA GLY A 149 -7.84 -6.76 7.23
C GLY A 149 -6.85 -6.82 8.40
N ALA A 150 -6.72 -5.75 9.17
CA ALA A 150 -5.84 -5.71 10.33
C ALA A 150 -6.26 -6.73 11.41
N LEU A 151 -7.57 -6.88 11.65
CA LEU A 151 -8.08 -7.91 12.56
C LEU A 151 -7.77 -9.33 12.05
N ILE A 152 -7.97 -9.59 10.76
CA ILE A 152 -7.68 -10.89 10.14
C ILE A 152 -6.18 -11.21 10.22
N ILE A 153 -5.31 -10.27 9.81
CA ILE A 153 -3.86 -10.45 9.86
C ILE A 153 -3.37 -10.62 11.30
N GLY A 154 -3.92 -9.85 12.25
CA GLY A 154 -3.60 -9.99 13.67
C GLY A 154 -3.98 -11.36 14.21
N PHE A 155 -5.17 -11.86 13.86
CA PHE A 155 -5.59 -13.21 14.22
C PHE A 155 -4.71 -14.28 13.58
N LEU A 156 -4.41 -14.18 12.28
CA LEU A 156 -3.52 -15.10 11.57
C LEU A 156 -2.12 -15.14 12.18
N ALA A 157 -1.61 -14.00 12.65
CA ALA A 157 -0.31 -13.91 13.32
C ALA A 157 -0.26 -14.68 14.64
N THR A 158 -1.40 -15.02 15.26
CA THR A 158 -1.45 -15.89 16.45
C THR A 158 -1.42 -17.39 16.10
N LEU A 159 -1.80 -17.75 14.88
CA LEU A 159 -1.93 -19.14 14.42
C LEU A 159 -0.74 -19.61 13.57
N MET A 160 -0.06 -18.69 12.90
CA MET A 160 0.97 -18.98 11.91
C MET A 160 2.24 -18.17 12.16
N LYS A 161 3.37 -18.63 11.63
CA LYS A 161 4.62 -17.87 11.64
C LYS A 161 4.47 -16.60 10.79
N LYS A 162 4.97 -15.47 11.30
CA LYS A 162 4.96 -14.16 10.63
C LYS A 162 5.53 -14.25 9.21
N ASP A 163 6.62 -15.01 9.03
CA ASP A 163 7.30 -15.21 7.73
C ASP A 163 6.35 -15.70 6.64
N PHE A 164 5.45 -16.63 6.98
CA PHE A 164 4.51 -17.20 6.00
C PHE A 164 3.43 -16.20 5.59
N ILE A 165 3.00 -15.34 6.53
CA ILE A 165 2.03 -14.28 6.27
C ILE A 165 2.61 -13.24 5.30
N PHE A 166 3.87 -12.86 5.49
CA PHE A 166 4.59 -11.97 4.57
C PHE A 166 4.71 -12.56 3.17
N ILE A 167 5.11 -13.83 3.05
CA ILE A 167 5.31 -14.48 1.75
C ILE A 167 3.99 -14.63 0.99
N ILE A 168 2.92 -15.14 1.63
CA ILE A 168 1.62 -15.28 0.97
C ILE A 168 1.14 -13.92 0.47
N SER A 169 1.20 -12.91 1.33
CA SER A 169 0.66 -11.61 0.99
C SER A 169 1.50 -10.83 0.00
N GLY A 170 2.78 -11.19 -0.17
CA GLY A 170 3.63 -10.64 -1.23
C GLY A 170 3.35 -11.26 -2.60
N ILE A 171 2.68 -12.41 -2.65
CA ILE A 171 2.33 -13.12 -3.90
C ILE A 171 0.94 -12.70 -4.41
N VAL A 172 0.04 -12.29 -3.51
CA VAL A 172 -1.34 -11.84 -3.80
C VAL A 172 -1.36 -10.40 -4.29
#